data_AF-A0A931MW59-F1
#
_entry.id   AF-A0A931MW59-F1
#
_cell.length_a   1.000
_cell.length_b   1.000
_cell.length_c   1.000
_cell.angle_alpha   90.00
_cell.angle_beta   90.00
_cell.angle_gamma   90.00
#
_symmetry.space_group_name_H-M   'P 1'
#
loop_
_entity.id
_entity.type
_entity.pdbx_description
1 polymer ?
#
loop_
_entity_poly.entity_id
_entity_poly.type
_entity_poly.pdbx_seq_one_letter_code
_entity_poly.pdbx_strand_id
1 'polypeptide(L)'
;MTVKLVINSKSRLGESPSWDAEKELLYWVDIQGKKIHRYDPMKHENHTVELDQSPGTIVPREEGEVVLALENGFYFYNWISEHLDPIDDPEEHLPNNRFNDGKCDPAGRFWAGTTDEDGIEPNGALYCLDTYLNVEEKVSGVRTSNGLAWSNDFSSMYFIDTPTQQVVRYSYNIDTGEITEPEVILSFNKEEGIPDGMTIDEEGMLWIAHWGGAKVSRWNPLNGEKIEEIHVPAVNVTSCVFGGKHRDELFITTARVGTSNEDLEKYPHAGGLFKVKTKVKGSLSYPFKG
;
A
#
# COMPACT_ATOMS: atom_id res chain seq x y z
N MET A 1 19.67 9.46 -6.25
CA MET A 1 19.50 8.05 -6.68
C MET A 1 18.86 8.03 -8.07
N THR A 2 18.99 6.96 -8.86
CA THR A 2 18.38 6.89 -10.21
C THR A 2 17.13 6.03 -10.19
N VAL A 3 15.97 6.63 -10.41
CA VAL A 3 14.69 5.92 -10.57
C VAL A 3 14.64 5.30 -11.97
N LYS A 4 14.29 4.02 -12.05
CA LYS A 4 14.20 3.24 -13.29
C LYS A 4 12.78 2.70 -13.46
N LEU A 5 12.25 2.79 -14.67
CA LEU A 5 11.03 2.07 -15.03
C LEU A 5 11.33 0.57 -15.07
N VAL A 6 10.47 -0.21 -14.43
CA VAL A 6 10.54 -1.67 -14.36
C VAL A 6 9.50 -2.28 -15.29
N ILE A 7 8.23 -1.88 -15.14
CA ILE A 7 7.11 -2.32 -15.97
C ILE A 7 6.37 -1.09 -16.49
N ASN A 8 6.24 -0.99 -17.81
CA ASN A 8 5.44 0.04 -18.47
C ASN A 8 3.96 -0.40 -18.58
N SER A 9 3.33 -0.68 -17.44
CA SER A 9 1.97 -1.22 -17.37
C SER A 9 0.91 -0.22 -17.79
N LYS A 10 1.19 1.09 -17.67
CA LYS A 10 0.22 2.17 -17.89
C LYS A 10 -1.06 1.96 -17.08
N SER A 11 -0.90 1.47 -15.85
CA SER A 11 -1.99 1.18 -14.92
C SER A 11 -2.86 2.40 -14.72
N ARG A 12 -4.17 2.20 -14.61
CA ARG A 12 -5.08 3.31 -14.30
C ARG A 12 -4.79 3.83 -12.90
N LEU A 13 -4.73 2.92 -11.93
CA LEU A 13 -4.40 3.18 -10.53
C LEU A 13 -3.54 2.03 -10.00
N GLY A 14 -2.24 2.07 -10.30
CA GLY A 14 -1.29 1.08 -9.78
C GLY A 14 -1.10 1.27 -8.28
N GLU A 15 -1.19 0.22 -7.47
CA GLU A 15 -1.22 0.31 -6.01
C GLU A 15 -0.71 -0.95 -5.29
N SER A 16 -0.67 -0.88 -3.95
CA SER A 16 -0.41 -1.98 -3.01
C SER A 16 0.82 -2.83 -3.38
N PRO A 17 2.00 -2.23 -3.65
CA PRO A 17 3.20 -3.02 -3.86
C PRO A 17 3.55 -3.77 -2.57
N SER A 18 3.65 -5.09 -2.66
CA SER A 18 3.90 -5.99 -1.52
C SER A 18 4.97 -7.02 -1.88
N TRP A 19 6.02 -7.08 -1.07
CA TRP A 19 7.20 -7.89 -1.33
C TRP A 19 7.16 -9.21 -0.56
N ASP A 20 7.21 -10.33 -1.28
CA ASP A 20 7.43 -11.66 -0.72
C ASP A 20 8.93 -11.94 -0.70
N ALA A 21 9.53 -11.84 0.49
CA ALA A 21 10.96 -12.01 0.68
C ALA A 21 11.43 -13.47 0.53
N GLU A 22 10.54 -14.45 0.75
CA GLU A 22 10.88 -15.86 0.60
C GLU A 22 10.91 -16.26 -0.87
N LYS A 23 9.91 -15.81 -1.64
CA LYS A 23 9.83 -16.09 -3.08
C LYS A 23 10.62 -15.11 -3.95
N GLU A 24 11.09 -14.00 -3.36
CA GLU A 24 11.69 -12.86 -4.06
C GLU A 24 10.77 -12.30 -5.18
N LEU A 25 9.46 -12.20 -4.90
CA LEU A 25 8.45 -11.71 -5.84
C LEU A 25 7.80 -10.42 -5.33
N LEU A 26 7.43 -9.56 -6.26
CA LEU A 26 6.63 -8.37 -5.97
C LEU A 26 5.19 -8.58 -6.46
N TYR A 27 4.24 -8.43 -5.56
CA TYR A 27 2.82 -8.35 -5.85
C TYR A 27 2.38 -6.89 -5.87
N TRP A 28 1.42 -6.54 -6.73
CA TRP A 28 0.82 -5.21 -6.79
C TRP A 28 -0.48 -5.25 -7.59
N VAL A 29 -1.26 -4.18 -7.57
CA VAL A 29 -2.59 -4.13 -8.20
C VAL A 29 -2.72 -2.97 -9.18
N ASP A 30 -3.70 -3.05 -10.09
CA ASP A 30 -4.31 -1.90 -10.75
C ASP A 30 -5.78 -1.84 -10.33
N ILE A 31 -6.11 -0.98 -9.36
CA ILE A 31 -7.43 -0.94 -8.71
C ILE A 31 -8.52 -0.66 -9.75
N GLN A 32 -8.36 0.41 -10.53
CA GLN A 32 -9.34 0.81 -11.56
C GLN A 32 -9.21 0.02 -12.86
N GLY A 33 -8.07 -0.62 -13.09
CA GLY A 33 -7.89 -1.58 -14.18
C GLY A 33 -8.48 -2.96 -13.87
N LYS A 34 -8.85 -3.22 -12.61
CA LYS A 34 -9.31 -4.52 -12.09
C LYS A 34 -8.28 -5.62 -12.34
N LYS A 35 -7.02 -5.37 -11.99
CA LYS A 35 -5.92 -6.32 -12.22
C LYS A 35 -5.09 -6.56 -10.98
N ILE A 36 -4.60 -7.78 -10.85
CA ILE A 36 -3.53 -8.13 -9.93
C ILE A 36 -2.30 -8.53 -10.73
N HIS A 37 -1.13 -8.25 -10.16
CA HIS A 37 0.15 -8.45 -10.79
C HIS A 37 1.10 -9.22 -9.88
N ARG A 38 1.92 -10.07 -10.49
CA ARG A 38 3.05 -10.76 -9.86
C ARG A 38 4.29 -10.55 -10.71
N TYR A 39 5.21 -9.74 -10.23
CA TYR A 39 6.47 -9.41 -10.87
C TYR A 39 7.63 -10.25 -10.30
N ASP A 40 8.37 -10.90 -11.18
CA ASP A 40 9.63 -11.59 -10.89
C ASP A 40 10.80 -10.69 -11.30
N PRO A 41 11.55 -10.08 -10.36
CA PRO A 41 12.67 -9.20 -10.68
C PRO A 41 13.86 -9.91 -11.31
N MET A 42 14.01 -11.22 -11.11
CA MET A 42 15.11 -12.01 -11.67
C MET A 42 14.87 -12.36 -13.13
N LYS A 43 13.61 -12.63 -13.50
CA LYS A 43 13.22 -12.90 -14.89
C LYS A 43 12.80 -11.65 -15.66
N HIS A 44 12.52 -10.55 -14.96
CA HIS A 44 11.91 -9.34 -15.50
C HIS A 44 10.53 -9.61 -16.15
N GLU A 45 9.77 -10.53 -15.57
CA GLU A 45 8.45 -10.94 -16.06
C GLU A 45 7.36 -10.45 -15.11
N ASN A 46 6.28 -9.88 -15.67
CA ASN A 46 5.10 -9.45 -14.91
C ASN A 46 3.90 -10.28 -15.35
N HIS A 47 3.51 -11.24 -14.51
CA HIS A 47 2.26 -11.97 -14.69
C HIS A 47 1.09 -11.09 -14.26
N THR A 48 0.00 -11.10 -15.04
CA THR A 48 -1.16 -10.22 -14.83
C THR A 48 -2.43 -11.02 -14.98
N VAL A 49 -3.34 -10.86 -14.03
CA VAL A 49 -4.67 -11.47 -14.06
C VAL A 49 -5.71 -10.35 -13.97
N GLU A 50 -6.76 -10.45 -14.78
CA GLU A 50 -7.92 -9.55 -14.73
C GLU A 50 -8.97 -10.14 -13.77
N LEU A 51 -9.59 -9.28 -12.97
CA LEU A 51 -10.65 -9.61 -12.02
C LEU A 51 -11.97 -8.93 -12.43
N ASP A 52 -13.09 -9.43 -11.91
CA ASP A 52 -14.40 -8.83 -12.16
C ASP A 52 -14.70 -7.61 -11.28
N GLN A 53 -13.86 -7.36 -10.26
CA GLN A 53 -14.00 -6.29 -9.27
C GLN A 53 -12.66 -5.61 -8.98
N SER A 54 -12.70 -4.45 -8.33
CA SER A 54 -11.49 -3.65 -8.04
C SER A 54 -10.68 -4.25 -6.89
N PRO A 55 -9.41 -4.65 -7.12
CA PRO A 55 -8.53 -5.10 -6.04
C PRO A 55 -7.88 -3.90 -5.37
N GLY A 56 -8.28 -3.56 -4.14
CA GLY A 56 -7.65 -2.48 -3.38
C GLY A 56 -6.21 -2.85 -2.99
N THR A 57 -6.05 -4.02 -2.38
CA THR A 57 -4.75 -4.47 -1.86
C THR A 57 -4.52 -5.97 -2.04
N ILE A 58 -3.24 -6.34 -2.12
CA ILE A 58 -2.73 -7.71 -2.24
C ILE A 58 -1.53 -7.91 -1.32
N VAL A 59 -1.53 -8.97 -0.52
CA VAL A 59 -0.38 -9.34 0.33
C VAL A 59 -0.04 -10.82 0.24
N PRO A 60 1.25 -11.21 0.36
CA PRO A 60 1.67 -12.60 0.44
C PRO A 60 1.04 -13.33 1.62
N ARG A 61 0.86 -14.65 1.48
CA ARG A 61 0.54 -15.56 2.60
C ARG A 61 1.72 -16.43 2.96
N GLU A 62 1.84 -16.75 4.24
CA GLU A 62 2.85 -17.68 4.79
C GLU A 62 2.60 -19.09 4.23
N GLU A 63 1.35 -19.54 4.31
CA GLU A 63 0.89 -20.76 3.66
C GLU A 63 -0.08 -20.43 2.51
N GLY A 64 0.21 -20.93 1.32
CA GLY A 64 -0.53 -20.62 0.10
C GLY A 64 0.09 -19.46 -0.69
N GLU A 65 -0.74 -18.73 -1.42
CA GLU A 65 -0.24 -17.76 -2.40
C GLU A 65 -0.42 -16.31 -1.96
N VAL A 66 -1.64 -15.76 -2.01
CA VAL A 66 -1.90 -14.38 -1.60
C VAL A 66 -3.29 -14.24 -0.96
N VAL A 67 -3.48 -13.19 -0.19
CA VAL A 67 -4.79 -12.69 0.26
C VAL A 67 -5.01 -11.29 -0.31
N LEU A 68 -6.25 -10.99 -0.62
CA LEU A 68 -6.72 -9.77 -1.27
C LEU A 68 -7.80 -9.11 -0.41
N ALA A 69 -7.86 -7.78 -0.46
CA ALA A 69 -9.07 -7.05 -0.09
C ALA A 69 -9.59 -6.33 -1.33
N LEU A 70 -10.83 -6.65 -1.72
CA LEU A 70 -11.44 -6.25 -2.99
C LEU A 70 -12.55 -5.21 -2.77
N GLU A 71 -13.49 -5.09 -3.69
CA GLU A 71 -14.64 -4.20 -3.54
C GLU A 71 -15.58 -4.71 -2.45
N ASN A 72 -15.79 -6.03 -2.38
CA ASN A 72 -16.77 -6.68 -1.49
C ASN A 72 -16.13 -7.68 -0.51
N GLY A 73 -15.05 -7.27 0.16
CA GLY A 73 -14.47 -8.07 1.25
C GLY A 73 -13.10 -8.68 0.96
N PHE A 74 -12.72 -9.61 1.83
CA PHE A 74 -11.45 -10.33 1.83
C PHE A 74 -11.54 -11.64 1.07
N TYR A 75 -10.48 -11.97 0.33
CA TYR A 75 -10.42 -13.15 -0.53
C TYR A 75 -9.06 -13.81 -0.48
N PHE A 76 -9.01 -15.14 -0.51
CA PHE A 76 -7.82 -15.84 -0.96
C PHE A 76 -7.77 -15.89 -2.48
N TYR A 77 -6.56 -15.83 -3.03
CA TYR A 77 -6.35 -16.06 -4.46
C TYR A 77 -5.24 -17.07 -4.71
N ASN A 78 -5.52 -18.00 -5.62
CA ASN A 78 -4.60 -19.02 -6.09
C ASN A 78 -4.21 -18.77 -7.55
N TRP A 79 -2.94 -18.50 -7.83
CA TRP A 79 -2.35 -18.30 -9.15
C TRP A 79 -2.32 -19.55 -10.03
N ILE A 80 -2.44 -20.76 -9.47
CA ILE A 80 -2.44 -22.00 -10.25
C ILE A 80 -3.85 -22.30 -10.78
N SER A 81 -4.86 -22.24 -9.90
CA SER A 81 -6.25 -22.49 -10.27
C SER A 81 -6.98 -21.24 -10.75
N GLU A 82 -6.40 -20.07 -10.58
CA GLU A 82 -6.99 -18.74 -10.85
C GLU A 82 -8.34 -18.57 -10.12
N HIS A 83 -8.42 -19.09 -8.90
CA HIS A 83 -9.65 -19.09 -8.11
C HIS A 83 -9.60 -18.03 -7.00
N LEU A 84 -10.73 -17.35 -6.81
CA LEU A 84 -10.99 -16.43 -5.71
C LEU A 84 -11.91 -17.10 -4.69
N ASP A 85 -11.40 -17.34 -3.49
CA ASP A 85 -12.17 -17.91 -2.38
C ASP A 85 -12.55 -16.80 -1.39
N PRO A 86 -13.84 -16.51 -1.17
CA PRO A 86 -14.27 -15.47 -0.24
C PRO A 86 -13.96 -15.84 1.21
N ILE A 87 -13.63 -14.84 2.01
CA ILE A 87 -13.39 -14.96 3.45
C ILE A 87 -14.54 -14.29 4.23
N ASP A 88 -14.63 -12.96 4.16
CA ASP A 88 -15.63 -12.15 4.86
C ASP A 88 -15.77 -10.77 4.21
N ASP A 89 -16.96 -10.16 4.32
CA ASP A 89 -17.25 -8.81 3.84
C ASP A 89 -17.84 -7.95 4.98
N PRO A 90 -17.02 -7.16 5.70
CA PRO A 90 -17.51 -6.36 6.82
C PRO A 90 -18.40 -5.19 6.39
N GLU A 91 -18.40 -4.84 5.09
CA GLU A 91 -19.09 -3.69 4.54
C GLU A 91 -20.17 -4.06 3.52
N GLU A 92 -20.74 -5.28 3.57
CA GLU A 92 -21.83 -5.72 2.66
C GLU A 92 -23.02 -4.72 2.64
N HIS A 93 -23.23 -3.99 3.74
CA HIS A 93 -24.25 -2.97 3.89
C HIS A 93 -23.92 -1.60 3.26
N LEU A 94 -22.71 -1.42 2.72
CA LEU A 94 -22.18 -0.19 2.11
C LEU A 94 -21.69 -0.47 0.66
N PRO A 95 -22.60 -0.72 -0.30
CA PRO A 95 -22.25 -1.19 -1.64
C PRO A 95 -21.48 -0.20 -2.52
N ASN A 96 -21.26 1.03 -2.05
CA ASN A 96 -20.46 2.05 -2.74
C ASN A 96 -19.06 2.23 -2.13
N ASN A 97 -18.75 1.48 -1.07
CA ASN A 97 -17.40 1.41 -0.53
C ASN A 97 -16.60 0.33 -1.26
N ARG A 98 -15.28 0.42 -1.13
CA ARG A 98 -14.34 -0.62 -1.51
C ARG A 98 -13.13 -0.57 -0.59
N PHE A 99 -12.38 -1.67 -0.50
CA PHE A 99 -11.03 -1.60 0.07
C PHE A 99 -10.09 -0.73 -0.81
N ASN A 100 -9.15 -0.07 -0.14
CA ASN A 100 -8.14 0.81 -0.74
C ASN A 100 -6.73 0.29 -0.46
N ASP A 101 -6.00 0.78 0.55
CA ASP A 101 -4.68 0.24 0.89
C ASP A 101 -4.76 -0.81 2.01
N GLY A 102 -3.73 -1.65 2.10
CA GLY A 102 -3.60 -2.65 3.14
C GLY A 102 -2.21 -3.27 3.22
N LYS A 103 -1.89 -3.82 4.40
CA LYS A 103 -0.60 -4.41 4.71
C LYS A 103 -0.72 -5.39 5.88
N CYS A 104 0.19 -6.37 5.93
CA CYS A 104 0.28 -7.22 7.10
C CYS A 104 1.07 -6.57 8.24
N ASP A 105 0.58 -6.74 9.46
CA ASP A 105 1.31 -6.36 10.67
C ASP A 105 2.43 -7.38 11.00
N PRO A 106 3.32 -7.07 11.96
CA PRO A 106 4.39 -8.00 12.38
C PRO A 106 3.92 -9.34 12.96
N ALA A 107 2.66 -9.42 13.40
CA ALA A 107 2.05 -10.66 13.89
C ALA A 107 1.46 -11.51 12.75
N GLY A 108 1.41 -10.98 11.53
CA GLY A 108 0.86 -11.64 10.35
C GLY A 108 -0.65 -11.50 10.21
N ARG A 109 -1.27 -10.47 10.81
CA ARG A 109 -2.67 -10.10 10.55
C ARG A 109 -2.74 -9.20 9.33
N PHE A 110 -3.81 -9.30 8.54
CA PHE A 110 -3.98 -8.46 7.35
C PHE A 110 -4.85 -7.26 7.66
N TRP A 111 -4.23 -6.07 7.64
CA TRP A 111 -4.93 -4.80 7.84
C TRP A 111 -5.27 -4.20 6.48
N ALA A 112 -6.52 -3.85 6.26
CA ALA A 112 -6.97 -3.18 5.05
C ALA A 112 -8.10 -2.23 5.41
N GLY A 113 -8.14 -1.06 4.78
CA GLY A 113 -9.22 -0.13 5.03
C GLY A 113 -9.89 0.34 3.75
N THR A 114 -11.04 0.95 3.94
CA THR A 114 -12.01 1.23 2.89
C THR A 114 -12.07 2.72 2.58
N THR A 115 -12.71 3.03 1.46
CA THR A 115 -13.01 4.37 0.97
C THR A 115 -14.34 4.33 0.25
N ASP A 116 -15.09 5.43 0.28
CA ASP A 116 -16.24 5.60 -0.60
C ASP A 116 -15.79 6.01 -2.02
N GLU A 117 -16.76 6.21 -2.91
CA GLU A 117 -16.53 6.54 -4.33
C GLU A 117 -15.70 7.82 -4.53
N ASP A 118 -15.98 8.85 -3.73
CA ASP A 118 -15.34 10.17 -3.86
C ASP A 118 -14.07 10.32 -3.00
N GLY A 119 -13.92 9.49 -1.96
CA GLY A 119 -12.84 9.56 -0.98
C GLY A 119 -12.92 10.80 -0.07
N ILE A 120 -14.12 11.30 0.22
CA ILE A 120 -14.31 12.58 0.95
C ILE A 120 -15.16 12.40 2.20
N GLU A 121 -16.24 11.62 2.12
CA GLU A 121 -17.11 11.40 3.26
C GLU A 121 -16.48 10.37 4.21
N PRO A 122 -16.68 10.50 5.53
CA PRO A 122 -16.10 9.59 6.52
C PRO A 122 -16.91 8.28 6.60
N ASN A 123 -17.09 7.61 5.47
CA ASN A 123 -17.89 6.38 5.34
C ASN A 123 -17.04 5.10 5.32
N GLY A 124 -15.72 5.23 5.24
CA GLY A 124 -14.80 4.11 5.31
C GLY A 124 -14.36 3.80 6.74
N ALA A 125 -13.63 2.71 6.87
CA ALA A 125 -13.03 2.25 8.11
C ALA A 125 -11.71 1.52 7.84
N LEU A 126 -10.92 1.30 8.88
CA LEU A 126 -9.77 0.42 8.87
C LEU A 126 -10.14 -0.88 9.58
N TYR A 127 -9.93 -2.01 8.91
CA TYR A 127 -10.19 -3.35 9.43
C TYR A 127 -8.91 -4.14 9.63
N CYS A 128 -8.95 -5.11 10.53
CA CYS A 128 -7.93 -6.12 10.74
C CYS A 128 -8.55 -7.51 10.59
N LEU A 129 -8.11 -8.27 9.59
CA LEU A 129 -8.36 -9.70 9.46
C LEU A 129 -7.30 -10.46 10.26
N ASP A 130 -7.70 -11.11 11.34
CA ASP A 130 -6.80 -11.88 12.19
C ASP A 130 -6.38 -13.23 11.55
N THR A 131 -5.46 -13.94 12.19
CA THR A 131 -4.93 -15.23 11.70
C THR A 131 -5.94 -16.39 11.83
N TYR A 132 -7.13 -16.14 12.37
CA TYR A 132 -8.24 -17.07 12.49
C TYR A 132 -9.42 -16.70 11.57
N LEU A 133 -9.21 -15.73 10.67
CA LEU A 133 -10.19 -15.21 9.72
C LEU A 133 -11.35 -14.41 10.34
N ASN A 134 -11.18 -13.88 11.55
CA ASN A 134 -12.13 -12.91 12.11
C ASN A 134 -11.74 -11.50 11.65
N VAL A 135 -12.74 -10.70 11.26
CA VAL A 135 -12.56 -9.30 10.90
C VAL A 135 -13.00 -8.41 12.07
N GLU A 136 -12.13 -7.48 12.45
CA GLU A 136 -12.42 -6.47 13.46
C GLU A 136 -12.25 -5.06 12.87
N GLU A 137 -13.21 -4.18 13.11
CA GLU A 137 -13.06 -2.75 12.84
C GLU A 137 -12.13 -2.11 13.87
N LYS A 138 -11.10 -1.40 13.39
CA LYS A 138 -10.06 -0.78 14.22
C LYS A 138 -10.15 0.74 14.25
N VAL A 139 -10.57 1.36 13.14
CA VAL A 139 -10.80 2.81 13.04
C VAL A 139 -12.04 3.06 12.21
N SER A 140 -13.06 3.70 12.79
CA SER A 140 -14.26 4.14 12.09
C SER A 140 -14.10 5.54 11.49
N GLY A 141 -14.90 5.89 10.48
CA GLY A 141 -15.02 7.29 10.02
C GLY A 141 -13.82 7.77 9.20
N VAL A 142 -13.17 6.85 8.52
CA VAL A 142 -12.06 7.08 7.59
C VAL A 142 -12.62 7.57 6.26
N ARG A 143 -11.94 8.50 5.59
CA ARG A 143 -12.38 8.98 4.26
C ARG A 143 -11.74 8.17 3.14
N THR A 144 -10.42 8.08 3.16
CA THR A 144 -9.66 7.24 2.24
C THR A 144 -8.53 6.57 3.01
N SER A 145 -8.77 5.33 3.44
CA SER A 145 -7.77 4.54 4.15
C SER A 145 -6.57 4.27 3.26
N ASN A 146 -5.39 4.63 3.74
CA ASN A 146 -4.18 4.59 2.95
C ASN A 146 -2.96 4.09 3.76
N GLY A 147 -1.76 4.52 3.38
CA GLY A 147 -0.49 4.02 3.85
C GLY A 147 -0.43 3.57 5.32
N LEU A 148 0.03 2.33 5.52
CA LEU A 148 0.23 1.71 6.83
C LEU A 148 1.68 1.29 7.04
N ALA A 149 2.18 1.43 8.26
CA ALA A 149 3.47 0.88 8.68
C ALA A 149 3.50 0.59 10.19
N TRP A 150 4.44 -0.24 10.64
CA TRP A 150 4.69 -0.50 12.06
C TRP A 150 6.14 -0.17 12.40
N SER A 151 6.37 0.31 13.62
CA SER A 151 7.73 0.56 14.11
C SER A 151 8.52 -0.74 14.23
N ASN A 152 9.85 -0.64 14.13
CA ASN A 152 10.75 -1.80 14.18
C ASN A 152 10.80 -2.49 15.56
N ASP A 153 10.32 -1.82 16.60
CA ASP A 153 10.15 -2.36 17.96
C ASP A 153 8.72 -2.87 18.24
N PHE A 154 7.84 -2.83 17.23
CA PHE A 154 6.47 -3.30 17.27
C PHE A 154 5.59 -2.65 18.35
N SER A 155 5.91 -1.40 18.71
CA SER A 155 5.15 -0.63 19.70
C SER A 155 4.23 0.43 19.08
N SER A 156 4.41 0.76 17.79
CA SER A 156 3.65 1.80 17.12
C SER A 156 3.14 1.34 15.76
N MET A 157 1.93 1.79 15.43
CA MET A 157 1.37 1.72 14.08
C MET A 157 1.25 3.14 13.52
N TYR A 158 1.57 3.32 12.25
CA TYR A 158 1.43 4.56 11.50
C TYR A 158 0.37 4.40 10.42
N PHE A 159 -0.50 5.39 10.30
CA PHE A 159 -1.64 5.34 9.41
C PHE A 159 -1.90 6.68 8.72
N ILE A 160 -2.34 6.63 7.46
CA ILE A 160 -2.74 7.78 6.66
C ILE A 160 -4.22 7.63 6.28
N ASP A 161 -5.03 8.61 6.69
CA ASP A 161 -6.32 8.92 6.05
C ASP A 161 -6.08 10.08 5.09
N THR A 162 -5.94 9.81 3.79
CA THR A 162 -5.34 10.75 2.81
C THR A 162 -5.91 12.18 2.86
N PRO A 163 -7.25 12.40 2.92
CA PRO A 163 -7.82 13.75 2.95
C PRO A 163 -7.46 14.57 4.18
N THR A 164 -7.08 13.93 5.30
CA THR A 164 -6.58 14.63 6.49
C THR A 164 -5.20 15.27 6.25
N GLN A 165 -4.45 14.77 5.27
CA GLN A 165 -3.05 15.14 4.99
C GLN A 165 -2.15 14.98 6.22
N GLN A 166 -2.42 13.97 7.03
CA GLN A 166 -1.71 13.69 8.26
C GLN A 166 -1.23 12.24 8.29
N VAL A 167 -0.11 12.03 8.97
CA VAL A 167 0.26 10.69 9.45
C VAL A 167 -0.04 10.65 10.93
N VAL A 168 -0.87 9.69 11.32
CA VAL A 168 -1.24 9.44 12.71
C VAL A 168 -0.46 8.24 13.21
N ARG A 169 0.13 8.37 14.40
CA ARG A 169 0.72 7.27 15.15
C ARG A 169 -0.28 6.77 16.18
N TYR A 170 -0.34 5.46 16.35
CA TYR A 170 -1.05 4.78 17.43
C TYR A 170 -0.06 3.96 18.25
N SER A 171 -0.28 3.88 19.57
CA SER A 171 0.31 2.84 20.41
C SER A 171 -0.27 1.48 19.96
N TYR A 172 0.59 0.52 19.61
CA TYR A 172 0.21 -0.78 19.05
C TYR A 172 0.66 -1.93 19.95
N ASN A 173 -0.24 -2.89 20.19
CA ASN A 173 0.04 -4.11 20.93
C ASN A 173 0.21 -5.28 19.95
N ILE A 174 1.42 -5.86 19.86
CA ILE A 174 1.70 -6.97 18.93
C ILE A 174 0.87 -8.22 19.23
N ASP A 175 0.61 -8.53 20.50
CA ASP A 175 -0.07 -9.75 20.90
C ASP A 175 -1.56 -9.72 20.57
N THR A 176 -2.20 -8.55 20.68
CA THR A 176 -3.66 -8.39 20.48
C THR A 176 -4.04 -7.71 19.18
N GLY A 177 -3.15 -6.93 18.57
CA GLY A 177 -3.47 -6.05 17.44
C GLY A 177 -4.26 -4.81 17.85
N GLU A 178 -4.38 -4.52 19.15
CA GLU A 178 -5.03 -3.30 19.63
C GLU A 178 -4.20 -2.06 19.28
N ILE A 179 -4.90 -0.99 18.92
CA ILE A 179 -4.33 0.34 18.69
C ILE A 179 -5.01 1.36 19.61
N THR A 180 -4.24 2.27 20.18
CA THR A 180 -4.72 3.31 21.11
C THR A 180 -3.94 4.61 20.93
N GLU A 181 -4.34 5.66 21.65
CA GLU A 181 -3.58 6.91 21.77
C GLU A 181 -3.19 7.56 20.43
N PRO A 182 -4.16 7.87 19.55
CA PRO A 182 -3.87 8.50 18.26
C PRO A 182 -3.18 9.85 18.43
N GLU A 183 -2.04 10.03 17.76
CA GLU A 183 -1.27 11.27 17.74
C GLU A 183 -0.87 11.64 16.32
N VAL A 184 -1.18 12.87 15.89
CA VAL A 184 -0.69 13.40 14.61
C VAL A 184 0.80 13.70 14.73
N ILE A 185 1.62 12.97 13.97
CA ILE A 185 3.09 13.11 13.99
C ILE A 185 3.63 13.85 12.77
N LEU A 186 2.90 13.86 11.65
CA LEU A 186 3.25 14.59 10.43
C LEU A 186 2.02 15.28 9.85
N SER A 187 2.21 16.42 9.19
CA SER A 187 1.17 17.13 8.45
C SER A 187 1.76 17.67 7.14
N PHE A 188 0.99 17.54 6.06
CA PHE A 188 1.43 17.86 4.71
C PHE A 188 0.70 19.09 4.17
N ASN A 189 1.39 19.87 3.34
CA ASN A 189 0.77 20.93 2.55
C ASN A 189 0.36 20.34 1.18
N LYS A 190 -0.84 20.67 0.70
CA LYS A 190 -1.37 20.27 -0.62
C LYS A 190 -0.42 20.59 -1.78
N GLU A 191 0.37 21.65 -1.67
CA GLU A 191 1.36 22.05 -2.69
C GLU A 191 2.44 20.98 -2.93
N GLU A 192 2.65 20.07 -1.98
CA GLU A 192 3.63 18.98 -2.09
C GLU A 192 3.05 17.68 -2.66
N GLY A 193 1.77 17.68 -3.04
CA GLY A 193 0.97 16.47 -3.20
C GLY A 193 0.43 15.96 -1.85
N ILE A 194 -0.55 15.06 -1.91
CA ILE A 194 -1.18 14.48 -0.72
C ILE A 194 -0.55 13.12 -0.37
N PRO A 195 -0.45 12.76 0.92
CA PRO A 195 0.14 11.50 1.34
C PRO A 195 -0.76 10.32 0.94
N ASP A 196 -0.14 9.32 0.35
CA ASP A 196 -0.78 8.13 -0.21
C ASP A 196 -0.22 6.88 0.52
N GLY A 197 0.26 5.87 -0.20
CA GLY A 197 0.89 4.69 0.38
C GLY A 197 2.20 4.97 1.13
N MET A 198 2.51 4.13 2.13
CA MET A 198 3.65 4.32 3.03
C MET A 198 4.38 3.00 3.33
N THR A 199 5.69 3.07 3.58
CA THR A 199 6.50 1.97 4.14
C THR A 199 7.53 2.48 5.15
N ILE A 200 8.31 1.59 5.78
CA ILE A 200 9.31 1.94 6.79
C ILE A 200 10.66 1.26 6.51
N ASP A 201 11.75 1.95 6.83
CA ASP A 201 13.12 1.42 6.73
C ASP A 201 13.68 0.90 8.05
N GLU A 202 14.82 0.20 7.98
CA GLU A 202 15.48 -0.42 9.14
C GLU A 202 15.99 0.61 10.17
N GLU A 203 16.12 1.88 9.77
CA GLU A 203 16.46 3.00 10.65
C GLU A 203 15.22 3.61 11.34
N GLY A 204 14.02 3.13 11.02
CA GLY A 204 12.76 3.56 11.60
C GLY A 204 12.14 4.79 10.91
N MET A 205 12.58 5.12 9.68
CA MET A 205 12.05 6.28 8.94
C MET A 205 10.94 5.86 8.00
N LEU A 206 9.92 6.71 7.89
CA LEU A 206 8.75 6.50 7.03
C LEU A 206 9.03 6.97 5.60
N TRP A 207 8.68 6.15 4.63
CA TRP A 207 8.74 6.47 3.20
C TRP A 207 7.34 6.61 2.67
N ILE A 208 6.98 7.81 2.19
CA ILE A 208 5.59 8.17 1.87
C ILE A 208 5.52 8.59 0.40
N ALA A 209 4.62 7.95 -0.35
CA ALA A 209 4.28 8.33 -1.72
C ALA A 209 3.40 9.59 -1.74
N HIS A 210 3.57 10.43 -2.75
CA HIS A 210 2.80 11.66 -2.90
C HIS A 210 1.97 11.65 -4.19
N TRP A 211 0.65 11.51 -4.02
CA TRP A 211 -0.29 11.74 -5.10
C TRP A 211 -0.28 13.21 -5.50
N GLY A 212 -0.12 13.49 -6.80
CA GLY A 212 0.07 14.86 -7.31
C GLY A 212 1.44 15.48 -7.02
N GLY A 213 2.34 14.79 -6.30
CA GLY A 213 3.62 15.34 -5.85
C GLY A 213 4.84 14.87 -6.63
N ALA A 214 4.69 13.89 -7.53
CA ALA A 214 5.77 13.30 -8.32
C ALA A 214 7.00 12.82 -7.52
N LYS A 215 6.79 12.35 -6.29
CA LYS A 215 7.86 11.98 -5.38
C LYS A 215 7.48 10.92 -4.36
N VAL A 216 8.50 10.29 -3.79
CA VAL A 216 8.45 9.64 -2.48
C VAL A 216 9.34 10.44 -1.53
N SER A 217 8.89 10.68 -0.31
CA SER A 217 9.65 11.40 0.72
C SER A 217 9.96 10.49 1.92
N ARG A 218 11.10 10.73 2.57
CA ARG A 218 11.56 10.00 3.75
C ARG A 218 11.48 10.91 4.98
N TRP A 219 10.82 10.46 6.04
CA TRP A 219 10.54 11.24 7.24
C TRP A 219 10.96 10.54 8.51
N ASN A 220 11.44 11.33 9.47
CA ASN A 220 11.65 10.87 10.83
C ASN A 220 10.35 11.01 11.65
N PRO A 221 9.72 9.89 12.05
CA PRO A 221 8.46 9.94 12.78
C PRO A 221 8.59 10.44 14.22
N LEU A 222 9.81 10.55 14.77
CA LEU A 222 10.05 11.00 16.15
C LEU A 222 10.09 12.53 16.28
N ASN A 223 10.62 13.23 15.27
CA ASN A 223 10.81 14.68 15.31
C ASN A 223 10.11 15.44 14.17
N GLY A 224 9.49 14.72 13.23
CA GLY A 224 8.77 15.30 12.09
C GLY A 224 9.67 15.81 10.96
N GLU A 225 10.96 15.52 10.98
CA GLU A 225 11.91 16.03 9.99
C GLU A 225 11.83 15.25 8.67
N LYS A 226 11.75 15.97 7.56
CA LYS A 226 11.92 15.41 6.21
C LYS A 226 13.41 15.23 5.92
N ILE A 227 13.83 13.99 5.72
CA ILE A 227 15.24 13.61 5.54
C ILE A 227 15.63 13.67 4.06
N GLU A 228 14.78 13.14 3.17
CA GLU A 228 15.12 12.96 1.75
C GLU A 228 13.87 12.96 0.87
N GLU A 229 14.02 13.30 -0.41
CA GLU A 229 13.01 13.13 -1.44
C GLU A 229 13.59 12.41 -2.66
N ILE A 230 12.81 11.50 -3.25
CA ILE A 230 13.10 10.83 -4.51
C ILE A 230 12.05 11.27 -5.53
N HIS A 231 12.47 12.04 -6.53
CA HIS A 231 11.60 12.39 -7.65
C HIS A 231 11.35 11.18 -8.56
N VAL A 232 10.08 10.96 -8.89
CA VAL A 232 9.59 9.87 -9.75
C VAL A 232 9.06 10.50 -11.04
N PRO A 233 9.34 9.94 -12.22
CA PRO A 233 8.87 10.49 -13.49
C PRO A 233 7.39 10.12 -13.76
N ALA A 234 6.51 10.44 -12.81
CA ALA A 234 5.06 10.35 -12.87
C ALA A 234 4.46 11.28 -11.81
N VAL A 235 3.38 12.00 -12.11
CA VAL A 235 2.76 12.96 -11.17
C VAL A 235 2.09 12.27 -9.99
N ASN A 236 1.29 11.23 -10.28
CA ASN A 236 0.54 10.49 -9.27
C ASN A 236 1.37 9.27 -8.83
N VAL A 237 2.20 9.48 -7.81
CA VAL A 237 2.94 8.40 -7.12
C VAL A 237 2.05 7.89 -6.01
N THR A 238 1.78 6.60 -6.03
CA THR A 238 0.68 6.02 -5.24
C THR A 238 1.17 5.30 -4.00
N SER A 239 2.15 4.41 -4.14
CA SER A 239 2.68 3.67 -2.99
C SER A 239 4.11 3.20 -3.23
N CYS A 240 4.74 2.68 -2.18
CA CYS A 240 6.09 2.14 -2.26
C CYS A 240 6.36 1.04 -1.24
N VAL A 241 7.25 0.10 -1.61
CA VAL A 241 7.70 -0.98 -0.74
C VAL A 241 9.16 -1.29 -0.99
N PHE A 242 9.89 -1.65 0.06
CA PHE A 242 11.23 -2.18 -0.08
C PHE A 242 11.19 -3.66 -0.49
N GLY A 243 12.09 -4.04 -1.38
CA GLY A 243 12.26 -5.40 -1.84
C GLY A 243 13.66 -5.65 -2.37
N GLY A 244 13.77 -6.70 -3.19
CA GLY A 244 15.05 -7.23 -3.63
C GLY A 244 15.78 -8.00 -2.53
N LYS A 245 16.75 -8.82 -2.93
CA LYS A 245 17.50 -9.73 -2.05
C LYS A 245 18.13 -9.06 -0.82
N HIS A 246 18.47 -7.78 -0.92
CA HIS A 246 19.11 -7.01 0.15
C HIS A 246 18.18 -6.01 0.84
N ARG A 247 16.88 -5.96 0.46
CA ARG A 247 15.90 -4.96 0.88
C ARG A 247 16.33 -3.52 0.61
N ASP A 248 17.26 -3.30 -0.31
CA ASP A 248 17.80 -1.98 -0.66
C ASP A 248 17.22 -1.41 -1.96
N GLU A 249 16.20 -2.07 -2.51
CA GLU A 249 15.47 -1.62 -3.70
C GLU A 249 14.07 -1.16 -3.29
N LEU A 250 13.74 0.11 -3.51
CA LEU A 250 12.40 0.64 -3.29
C LEU A 250 11.62 0.54 -4.60
N PHE A 251 10.58 -0.28 -4.61
CA PHE A 251 9.60 -0.36 -5.70
C PHE A 251 8.52 0.69 -5.46
N ILE A 252 8.07 1.33 -6.54
CA ILE A 252 7.17 2.48 -6.48
C ILE A 252 6.08 2.30 -7.55
N THR A 253 4.82 2.31 -7.13
CA THR A 253 3.67 2.29 -8.03
C THR A 253 3.22 3.71 -8.36
N THR A 254 2.56 3.87 -9.51
CA THR A 254 2.07 5.16 -9.99
C THR A 254 0.74 4.97 -10.72
N ALA A 255 0.04 6.08 -10.98
CA ALA A 255 -1.26 6.08 -11.63
C ALA A 255 -1.32 6.98 -12.88
N ARG A 256 -2.31 6.69 -13.74
CA ARG A 256 -2.72 7.55 -14.86
C ARG A 256 -4.04 8.26 -14.64
N VAL A 257 -4.90 7.73 -13.76
CA VAL A 257 -6.18 8.37 -13.47
C VAL A 257 -5.92 9.76 -12.87
N GLY A 258 -6.71 10.74 -13.33
CA GLY A 258 -6.56 12.13 -12.92
C GLY A 258 -5.35 12.87 -13.51
N THR A 259 -4.51 12.22 -14.33
CA THR A 259 -3.35 12.87 -14.96
C THR A 259 -3.74 13.62 -16.24
N SER A 260 -3.33 14.88 -16.38
CA SER A 260 -3.61 15.69 -17.57
C SER A 260 -2.88 15.17 -18.82
N ASN A 261 -3.36 15.53 -20.01
CA ASN A 261 -2.66 15.16 -21.26
C ASN A 261 -1.25 15.77 -21.33
N GLU A 262 -1.07 17.00 -20.87
CA GLU A 262 0.23 17.68 -20.79
C GLU A 262 1.19 16.91 -19.88
N ASP A 263 0.72 16.47 -18.71
CA ASP A 263 1.51 15.66 -17.80
C ASP A 263 1.80 14.27 -18.36
N LEU A 264 0.88 13.66 -19.12
CA LEU A 264 1.13 12.38 -19.79
C LEU A 264 2.14 12.50 -20.93
N GLU A 265 2.23 13.64 -21.60
CA GLU A 265 3.30 13.92 -22.57
C GLU A 265 4.65 14.09 -21.88
N LYS A 266 4.68 14.79 -20.73
CA LYS A 266 5.88 14.97 -19.91
C LYS A 266 6.34 13.68 -19.21
N TYR A 267 5.39 12.87 -18.76
CA TYR A 267 5.58 11.63 -18.03
C TYR A 267 4.89 10.46 -18.76
N PRO A 268 5.44 10.04 -19.92
CA PRO A 268 4.80 9.02 -20.77
C PRO A 268 4.67 7.64 -20.10
N HIS A 269 5.41 7.42 -19.01
CA HIS A 269 5.42 6.19 -18.22
C HIS A 269 4.59 6.28 -16.94
N ALA A 270 3.78 7.33 -16.75
CA ALA A 270 2.77 7.36 -15.68
C ALA A 270 1.92 6.09 -15.71
N GLY A 271 1.55 5.57 -14.53
CA GLY A 271 0.93 4.26 -14.36
C GLY A 271 1.92 3.09 -14.36
N GLY A 272 3.23 3.34 -14.52
CA GLY A 272 4.26 2.30 -14.50
C GLY A 272 4.69 1.92 -13.08
N LEU A 273 5.33 0.75 -12.99
CA LEU A 273 6.08 0.32 -11.81
C LEU A 273 7.53 0.81 -11.95
N PHE A 274 8.02 1.54 -10.96
CA PHE A 274 9.38 2.05 -10.90
C PHE A 274 10.17 1.37 -9.79
N LYS A 275 11.49 1.48 -9.86
CA LYS A 275 12.42 1.02 -8.84
C LYS A 275 13.59 1.97 -8.67
N VAL A 276 14.05 2.12 -7.45
CA VAL A 276 15.26 2.89 -7.12
C VAL A 276 16.08 2.14 -6.08
N LYS A 277 17.40 2.08 -6.28
CA LYS A 277 18.32 1.55 -5.28
C LYS A 277 18.60 2.64 -4.24
N THR A 278 18.36 2.31 -2.98
CA THR A 278 18.48 3.21 -1.84
C THR A 278 19.78 2.97 -1.08
N LYS A 279 20.11 3.88 -0.15
CA LYS A 279 21.30 3.77 0.72
C LYS A 279 21.03 3.04 2.03
N VAL A 280 19.76 2.89 2.37
CA VAL A 280 19.25 2.21 3.56
C VAL A 280 18.50 0.96 3.11
N LYS A 281 18.18 0.06 4.04
CA LYS A 281 17.33 -1.10 3.73
C LYS A 281 15.95 -0.91 4.31
N GLY A 282 14.96 -1.50 3.66
CA GLY A 282 13.64 -1.69 4.24
C GLY A 282 13.66 -2.57 5.48
N SER A 283 12.69 -2.31 6.34
CA SER A 283 12.29 -3.26 7.38
C SER A 283 11.76 -4.55 6.79
N LEU A 284 11.58 -5.56 7.64
CA LEU A 284 10.98 -6.82 7.23
C LEU A 284 9.54 -6.59 6.76
N SER A 285 9.19 -7.23 5.65
CA SER A 285 7.79 -7.40 5.23
C SER A 285 7.27 -8.69 5.82
N TYR A 286 6.00 -8.69 6.22
CA TYR A 286 5.35 -9.83 6.87
C TYR A 286 4.29 -10.40 5.93
N PRO A 287 4.22 -11.73 5.76
CA PRO A 287 3.09 -12.35 5.10
C PRO A 287 1.90 -12.48 6.06
N PHE A 288 0.70 -12.65 5.50
CA PHE A 288 -0.47 -13.04 6.28
C PHE A 288 -0.32 -14.49 6.77
N LYS A 289 -0.63 -14.73 8.04
CA LYS A 289 -0.42 -16.03 8.73
C LYS A 289 -1.71 -16.81 9.02
N GLY A 290 -2.86 -16.34 8.55
CA GLY A 290 -4.13 -17.07 8.61
C GLY A 290 -4.66 -17.44 7.25
#